data_AF-A0A1I6D725-F1
#
_entry.id   AF-A0A1I6D725-F1
#
_cell.length_a   1.000
_cell.length_b   1.000
_cell.length_c   1.000
_cell.angle_alpha   90.00
_cell.angle_beta   90.00
_cell.angle_gamma   90.00
#
_symmetry.space_group_name_H-M   'P 1'
#
loop_
_entity.id
_entity.type
_entity.pdbx_description
1 polymer ?
#
loop_
_entity_poly.entity_id
_entity_poly.type
_entity_poly.pdbx_seq_one_letter_code
_entity_poly.pdbx_strand_id
1 'polypeptide(L)'
;MKPKHLTWPVIIAGLLFSPLCHACYYINGTTENDAWVNINLSAVNTMATEESHATTSSRRVLAFRQVMIPDKMHIRCGINEGGKPATGAKGYRDMSLMPVSAEHPHYYQLKDITTGKVIDNLGLAAGWSNSPTTMTIADYPVKPYAPSDLSGIAAGDYRLTQNVAVEIAAFGPLKPGRYLVDLSRFNADWFYGDKGKFAAHTVPFIYLRFNPLTINVSVTGCDLITENQQVKLDTLSTSDFTGNYSTSNVGHFSLDFSHCDRNIGIYYRFTKARSSDVENDPAGLASSVLKNQDGDQFAKGLGIQILPKDSNTPVIFDGAESVGVARTTGDLASVPFELRYVKTGGKVEGGMVKATAAFEVYYR
;
A
#
# COMPACT_ATOMS: atom_id res chain seq x y z
N MET A 1 -11.79 -57.33 28.29
CA MET A 1 -13.15 -57.57 27.75
C MET A 1 -13.83 -56.24 27.51
N LYS A 2 -14.26 -55.98 26.27
CA LYS A 2 -15.02 -54.79 25.84
C LYS A 2 -16.46 -54.90 26.35
N PRO A 3 -17.12 -53.82 26.82
CA PRO A 3 -18.56 -53.79 26.85
C PRO A 3 -19.11 -53.32 25.50
N LYS A 4 -20.06 -54.11 25.01
CA LYS A 4 -20.85 -53.95 23.79
C LYS A 4 -21.82 -52.78 23.93
N HIS A 5 -21.99 -52.04 22.85
CA HIS A 5 -23.19 -51.29 22.55
C HIS A 5 -24.39 -52.22 22.33
N LEU A 6 -25.55 -51.87 22.88
CA LEU A 6 -26.83 -51.96 22.17
C LEU A 6 -27.88 -51.06 22.84
N THR A 7 -28.71 -50.49 21.97
CA THR A 7 -29.79 -49.51 22.12
C THR A 7 -31.00 -50.05 22.90
N TRP A 8 -31.90 -49.22 23.45
CA TRP A 8 -33.12 -48.60 22.87
C TRP A 8 -33.85 -47.86 24.04
N PRO A 9 -34.95 -47.11 23.84
CA PRO A 9 -35.25 -46.05 22.89
C PRO A 9 -35.52 -44.71 23.62
N VAL A 10 -35.17 -43.56 23.03
CA VAL A 10 -35.75 -42.28 23.49
C VAL A 10 -36.86 -41.89 22.53
N ILE A 11 -38.02 -41.75 23.16
CA ILE A 11 -39.35 -41.40 22.70
C ILE A 11 -39.34 -40.38 21.56
N ILE A 12 -40.04 -40.74 20.49
CA ILE A 12 -40.54 -39.85 19.46
C ILE A 12 -41.47 -38.82 20.11
N ALA A 13 -41.02 -37.58 20.22
CA ALA A 13 -41.88 -36.41 20.22
C ALA A 13 -41.56 -35.70 18.90
N GLY A 14 -42.31 -35.95 17.84
CA GLY A 14 -43.55 -35.21 17.67
C GLY A 14 -43.20 -33.77 17.26
N LEU A 15 -42.65 -33.59 16.06
CA LEU A 15 -42.73 -32.31 15.38
C LEU A 15 -44.22 -32.05 15.15
N LEU A 16 -44.83 -31.31 16.07
CA LEU A 16 -46.06 -30.59 15.80
C LEU A 16 -45.75 -29.68 14.61
N PHE A 17 -46.15 -30.11 13.41
CA PHE A 17 -46.37 -29.18 12.32
C PHE A 17 -47.44 -28.20 12.82
N SER A 18 -47.00 -27.01 13.25
CA SER A 18 -47.90 -25.87 13.22
C SER A 18 -48.33 -25.71 11.76
N PRO A 19 -49.61 -25.50 11.44
CA PRO A 19 -50.09 -25.35 10.06
C PRO A 19 -49.67 -24.01 9.41
N LEU A 20 -48.69 -23.30 9.97
CA LEU A 20 -48.12 -22.07 9.44
C LEU A 20 -46.75 -22.38 8.79
N CYS A 21 -46.75 -23.14 7.70
CA CYS A 21 -45.54 -23.44 6.94
C CYS A 21 -45.17 -22.22 6.05
N HIS A 22 -44.39 -21.28 6.60
CA HIS A 22 -44.08 -19.99 5.98
C HIS A 22 -42.57 -19.69 6.00
N ALA A 23 -41.79 -20.24 5.07
CA ALA A 23 -40.41 -19.81 4.76
C ALA A 23 -39.85 -20.52 3.51
N CYS A 24 -38.87 -19.91 2.84
CA CYS A 24 -38.01 -20.62 1.89
C CYS A 24 -37.20 -21.71 2.63
N TYR A 25 -37.02 -22.88 2.03
CA TYR A 25 -36.30 -24.01 2.63
C TYR A 25 -35.36 -24.69 1.63
N TYR A 26 -34.33 -25.35 2.18
CA TYR A 26 -33.35 -26.10 1.41
C TYR A 26 -33.93 -27.44 0.92
N ILE A 27 -33.71 -27.76 -0.36
CA ILE A 27 -34.31 -28.96 -0.99
C ILE A 27 -33.40 -30.19 -0.87
N ASN A 28 -32.09 -30.03 -0.63
CA ASN A 28 -31.16 -31.16 -0.55
C ASN A 28 -30.95 -31.62 0.89
N GLY A 29 -31.41 -32.84 1.18
CA GLY A 29 -31.49 -33.49 2.50
C GLY A 29 -30.15 -33.91 3.11
N THR A 30 -29.30 -32.94 3.41
CA THR A 30 -28.35 -33.04 4.53
C THR A 30 -28.56 -31.79 5.37
N THR A 31 -29.20 -31.95 6.52
CA THR A 31 -29.22 -30.93 7.57
C THR A 31 -27.77 -30.48 7.83
N GLU A 32 -27.50 -29.17 7.79
CA GLU A 32 -26.21 -28.48 8.04
C GLU A 32 -25.28 -28.13 6.85
N ASN A 33 -25.81 -27.69 5.70
CA ASN A 33 -24.98 -26.95 4.73
C ASN A 33 -25.42 -25.49 4.60
N ASP A 34 -25.30 -24.74 5.69
CA ASP A 34 -25.17 -23.29 5.60
C ASP A 34 -23.93 -22.98 4.75
N ALA A 35 -24.07 -22.21 3.66
CA ALA A 35 -22.93 -21.81 2.84
C ALA A 35 -22.15 -20.70 3.57
N TRP A 36 -21.27 -21.11 4.49
CA TRP A 36 -20.33 -20.22 5.16
C TRP A 36 -19.21 -19.84 4.19
N VAL A 37 -19.22 -18.60 3.73
CA VAL A 37 -18.06 -18.02 3.05
C VAL A 37 -17.21 -17.33 4.12
N ASN A 38 -16.34 -18.12 4.75
CA ASN A 38 -15.35 -17.60 5.68
C ASN A 38 -14.18 -17.04 4.87
N ILE A 39 -14.06 -15.71 4.83
CA ILE A 39 -12.93 -15.06 4.18
C ILE A 39 -11.85 -14.84 5.23
N ASN A 40 -10.80 -15.65 5.14
CA ASN A 40 -9.58 -15.44 5.90
C ASN A 40 -8.61 -14.58 5.05
N LEU A 41 -8.46 -13.32 5.44
CA LEU A 41 -7.60 -12.35 4.77
C LEU A 41 -6.13 -12.41 5.24
N SER A 42 -5.71 -13.49 5.92
CA SER A 42 -4.37 -13.64 6.51
C SER A 42 -3.18 -13.58 5.54
N ALA A 43 -3.44 -13.50 4.22
CA ALA A 43 -2.41 -13.35 3.19
C ALA A 43 -1.99 -11.89 2.92
N VAL A 44 -2.69 -10.88 3.45
CA VAL A 44 -2.35 -9.46 3.26
C VAL A 44 -1.33 -9.01 4.30
N ASN A 45 -0.10 -9.53 4.24
CA ASN A 45 0.90 -9.24 5.28
C ASN A 45 1.79 -8.02 4.99
N THR A 46 1.82 -7.56 3.74
CA THR A 46 2.65 -6.44 3.30
C THR A 46 1.94 -5.70 2.17
N MET A 47 1.74 -4.39 2.30
CA MET A 47 1.42 -3.53 1.16
C MET A 47 2.68 -2.78 0.74
N ALA A 48 3.04 -2.89 -0.54
CA ALA A 48 3.99 -1.96 -1.15
C ALA A 48 3.21 -0.74 -1.67
N THR A 49 3.75 0.45 -1.46
CA THR A 49 3.32 1.65 -2.17
C THR A 49 3.82 1.56 -3.60
N GLU A 50 3.09 0.86 -4.46
CA GLU A 50 3.43 0.79 -5.89
C GLU A 50 2.71 1.93 -6.62
N GLU A 51 3.42 3.03 -6.90
CA GLU A 51 2.94 4.02 -7.85
C GLU A 51 3.24 3.54 -9.27
N SER A 52 2.30 2.81 -9.88
CA SER A 52 2.35 2.60 -11.34
C SER A 52 1.79 3.82 -12.07
N HIS A 53 2.53 4.28 -13.08
CA HIS A 53 2.19 5.41 -13.94
C HIS A 53 0.88 5.15 -14.70
N ALA A 54 -0.23 5.75 -14.25
CA ALA A 54 -1.36 6.07 -15.10
C ALA A 54 -1.80 7.51 -14.83
N THR A 55 -1.89 8.29 -15.90
CA THR A 55 -2.39 9.65 -15.94
C THR A 55 -3.92 9.66 -15.88
N THR A 56 -4.46 10.59 -15.10
CA THR A 56 -5.89 10.98 -14.93
C THR A 56 -6.86 9.99 -14.23
N SER A 57 -7.50 10.50 -13.17
CA SER A 57 -8.56 9.91 -12.32
C SER A 57 -8.12 8.85 -11.28
N SER A 58 -7.99 9.28 -10.01
CA SER A 58 -7.93 8.45 -8.78
C SER A 58 -7.08 7.16 -8.88
N ARG A 59 -5.78 7.25 -8.60
CA ARG A 59 -4.91 6.07 -8.53
C ARG A 59 -5.36 5.17 -7.36
N ARG A 60 -5.75 3.94 -7.69
CA ARG A 60 -6.11 2.90 -6.71
C ARG A 60 -4.98 1.88 -6.64
N VAL A 61 -4.41 1.67 -5.46
CA VAL A 61 -3.49 0.55 -5.22
C VAL A 61 -4.31 -0.60 -4.65
N LEU A 62 -4.38 -1.70 -5.39
CA LEU A 62 -5.10 -2.89 -4.97
C LEU A 62 -4.25 -3.65 -3.94
N ALA A 63 -4.67 -3.62 -2.68
CA ALA A 63 -3.97 -4.35 -1.62
C ALA A 63 -4.35 -5.82 -1.59
N PHE A 64 -5.60 -6.13 -1.91
CA PHE A 64 -6.11 -7.50 -1.89
C PHE A 64 -7.38 -7.63 -2.71
N ARG A 65 -7.46 -8.69 -3.52
CA ARG A 65 -8.71 -9.13 -4.15
C ARG A 65 -8.85 -10.63 -4.06
N GLN A 66 -10.00 -11.09 -3.60
CA GLN A 66 -10.37 -12.51 -3.65
C GLN A 66 -11.72 -12.68 -4.30
N VAL A 67 -11.81 -13.63 -5.23
CA VAL A 67 -13.05 -14.05 -5.89
C VAL A 67 -13.32 -15.50 -5.54
N MET A 68 -14.53 -15.82 -5.10
CA MET A 68 -14.96 -17.17 -4.75
C MET A 68 -16.21 -17.55 -5.51
N ILE A 69 -16.21 -18.75 -6.06
CA ILE A 69 -17.34 -19.35 -6.77
C ILE A 69 -17.62 -20.72 -6.14
N PRO A 70 -18.54 -20.84 -5.15
CA PRO A 70 -18.97 -22.11 -4.58
C PRO A 70 -19.91 -22.86 -5.52
N ASP A 71 -20.13 -24.13 -5.21
CA ASP A 71 -21.08 -25.00 -5.90
C ASP A 71 -22.52 -24.46 -5.87
N LYS A 72 -23.32 -24.90 -6.86
CA LYS A 72 -24.70 -24.44 -7.01
C LYS A 72 -25.55 -24.84 -5.81
N MET A 73 -26.21 -23.86 -5.20
CA MET A 73 -27.19 -24.09 -4.13
C MET A 73 -28.60 -24.22 -4.71
N HIS A 74 -29.42 -25.11 -4.14
CA HIS A 74 -30.81 -25.32 -4.54
C HIS A 74 -31.76 -24.91 -3.41
N ILE A 75 -32.58 -23.89 -3.66
CA ILE A 75 -33.48 -23.28 -2.67
C ILE A 75 -34.91 -23.31 -3.21
N ARG A 76 -35.88 -23.74 -2.39
CA ARG A 76 -37.30 -23.57 -2.70
C ARG A 76 -37.84 -22.36 -1.98
N CYS A 77 -38.54 -21.49 -2.70
CA CYS A 77 -39.33 -20.43 -2.08
C CYS A 77 -40.82 -20.67 -2.31
N GLY A 78 -41.59 -20.63 -1.21
CA GLY A 78 -43.05 -20.71 -1.22
C GLY A 78 -43.71 -19.35 -1.51
N ILE A 79 -45.03 -19.36 -1.67
CA ILE A 79 -45.88 -18.16 -1.66
C ILE A 79 -46.16 -17.74 -0.20
N ASN A 80 -46.15 -16.44 0.06
CA ASN A 80 -46.48 -15.90 1.38
C ASN A 80 -48.01 -15.88 1.62
N GLU A 81 -48.43 -15.68 2.88
CA GLU A 81 -49.85 -15.44 3.20
C GLU A 81 -50.42 -14.31 2.34
N GLY A 82 -51.54 -14.59 1.66
CA GLY A 82 -52.17 -13.66 0.72
C GLY A 82 -51.66 -13.75 -0.72
N GLY A 83 -50.92 -14.80 -1.09
CA GLY A 83 -50.50 -15.08 -2.47
C GLY A 83 -49.41 -14.15 -3.00
N LYS A 84 -48.70 -13.46 -2.10
CA LYS A 84 -47.64 -12.53 -2.48
C LYS A 84 -46.29 -13.26 -2.63
N PRO A 85 -45.45 -12.87 -3.60
CA PRO A 85 -44.10 -13.40 -3.75
C PRO A 85 -43.25 -13.12 -2.50
N ALA A 86 -42.36 -14.04 -2.15
CA ALA A 86 -41.33 -13.84 -1.13
C ALA A 86 -40.46 -12.63 -1.50
N THR A 87 -39.81 -11.99 -0.53
CA THR A 87 -38.86 -10.91 -0.83
C THR A 87 -37.44 -11.28 -0.42
N GLY A 88 -36.46 -10.84 -1.19
CA GLY A 88 -35.04 -11.05 -0.87
C GLY A 88 -34.35 -9.73 -0.61
N ALA A 89 -33.39 -9.73 0.31
CA ALA A 89 -32.40 -8.66 0.39
C ALA A 89 -31.03 -9.19 0.78
N LYS A 90 -30.05 -8.33 0.53
CA LYS A 90 -28.62 -8.58 0.74
C LYS A 90 -27.96 -7.31 1.21
N GLY A 91 -27.01 -7.41 2.12
CA GLY A 91 -26.22 -6.26 2.50
C GLY A 91 -25.41 -6.43 3.77
N TYR A 92 -24.59 -5.43 4.05
CA TYR A 92 -23.93 -5.30 5.34
C TYR A 92 -24.97 -5.06 6.43
N ARG A 93 -24.75 -5.67 7.59
CA ARG A 93 -25.60 -5.45 8.77
C ARG A 93 -25.42 -4.06 9.37
N ASP A 94 -24.24 -3.47 9.23
CA ASP A 94 -23.99 -2.11 9.71
C ASP A 94 -24.45 -1.07 8.68
N MET A 95 -25.52 -0.34 9.02
CA MET A 95 -26.07 0.75 8.20
C MET A 95 -25.25 2.05 8.29
N SER A 96 -24.30 2.15 9.21
CA SER A 96 -23.45 3.34 9.42
C SER A 96 -22.15 3.33 8.62
N LEU A 97 -21.99 2.37 7.70
CA LEU A 97 -20.84 2.35 6.80
C LEU A 97 -20.90 3.55 5.84
N MET A 98 -19.84 4.35 5.87
CA MET A 98 -19.69 5.51 5.01
C MET A 98 -18.72 5.20 3.87
N PRO A 99 -18.99 5.66 2.64
CA PRO A 99 -18.05 5.49 1.54
C PRO A 99 -16.74 6.24 1.82
N VAL A 100 -15.63 5.74 1.28
CA VAL A 100 -14.31 6.39 1.39
C VAL A 100 -14.34 7.77 0.71
N SER A 101 -14.98 7.87 -0.45
CA SER A 101 -15.16 9.13 -1.17
C SER A 101 -16.40 9.10 -2.07
N ALA A 102 -16.84 10.26 -2.54
CA ALA A 102 -17.91 10.38 -3.54
C ALA A 102 -17.53 9.74 -4.88
N GLU A 103 -16.24 9.75 -5.23
CA GLU A 103 -15.71 9.11 -6.44
C GLU A 103 -15.70 7.58 -6.34
N HIS A 104 -15.72 7.05 -5.11
CA HIS A 104 -15.62 5.61 -4.82
C HIS A 104 -16.74 5.11 -3.90
N PRO A 105 -18.01 5.22 -4.34
CA PRO A 105 -19.19 5.02 -3.49
C PRO A 105 -19.40 3.57 -3.02
N HIS A 106 -18.62 2.61 -3.55
CA HIS A 106 -18.73 1.18 -3.22
C HIS A 106 -17.67 0.69 -2.23
N TYR A 107 -16.69 1.53 -1.90
CA TYR A 107 -15.68 1.23 -0.88
C TYR A 107 -16.03 1.98 0.38
N TYR A 108 -16.10 1.27 1.51
CA TYR A 108 -16.44 1.88 2.79
C TYR A 108 -15.22 1.99 3.69
N GLN A 109 -15.23 3.03 4.52
CA GLN A 109 -14.14 3.41 5.38
C GLN A 109 -13.76 2.30 6.38
N LEU A 110 -12.47 2.02 6.45
CA LEU A 110 -11.89 1.10 7.43
C LEU A 110 -11.47 1.84 8.70
N LYS A 111 -11.54 1.16 9.85
CA LYS A 111 -11.11 1.70 11.14
C LYS A 111 -9.98 0.87 11.71
N ASP A 112 -9.03 1.56 12.34
CA ASP A 112 -8.01 0.92 13.15
C ASP A 112 -8.55 0.65 14.55
N ILE A 113 -8.55 -0.62 14.96
CA ILE A 113 -8.98 -1.10 16.28
C ILE A 113 -8.17 -0.43 17.39
N THR A 114 -6.87 -0.20 17.18
CA THR A 114 -5.99 0.33 18.22
C THR A 114 -6.26 1.80 18.52
N THR A 115 -6.62 2.59 17.51
CA THR A 115 -6.85 4.03 17.65
C THR A 115 -8.33 4.41 17.68
N GLY A 116 -9.22 3.52 17.24
CA GLY A 116 -10.65 3.78 17.03
C GLY A 116 -10.95 4.74 15.87
N LYS A 117 -9.93 5.19 15.14
CA LYS A 117 -10.05 6.19 14.06
C LYS A 117 -10.21 5.53 12.70
N VAL A 118 -10.83 6.28 11.78
CA VAL A 118 -10.85 5.93 10.36
C VAL A 118 -9.43 5.96 9.82
N ILE A 119 -9.08 4.98 9.01
CA ILE A 119 -7.82 4.93 8.27
C ILE A 119 -8.04 5.70 6.97
N ASP A 120 -7.44 6.88 6.88
CA ASP A 120 -7.53 7.74 5.71
C ASP A 120 -7.11 6.99 4.44
N ASN A 121 -7.82 7.20 3.33
CA ASN A 121 -7.55 6.61 2.02
C ASN A 121 -7.62 5.08 1.93
N LEU A 122 -8.07 4.36 2.95
CA LEU A 122 -8.20 2.90 2.92
C LEU A 122 -9.67 2.47 2.96
N GLY A 123 -10.07 1.62 2.02
CA GLY A 123 -11.45 1.15 1.92
C GLY A 123 -11.58 -0.34 1.65
N LEU A 124 -12.72 -0.90 2.07
CA LEU A 124 -13.16 -2.24 1.70
C LEU A 124 -14.41 -2.16 0.85
N ALA A 125 -14.42 -2.93 -0.23
CA ALA A 125 -15.61 -3.20 -1.02
C ALA A 125 -15.84 -4.71 -1.11
N ALA A 126 -17.11 -5.10 -1.23
CA ALA A 126 -17.49 -6.46 -1.57
C ALA A 126 -18.53 -6.42 -2.67
N GLY A 127 -18.54 -7.45 -3.51
CA GLY A 127 -19.50 -7.63 -4.58
C GLY A 127 -20.07 -9.05 -4.58
N TRP A 128 -21.31 -9.18 -5.05
CA TRP A 128 -21.96 -10.46 -5.20
C TRP A 128 -22.84 -10.54 -6.45
N SER A 129 -22.64 -11.58 -7.25
CA SER A 129 -23.50 -11.90 -8.38
C SER A 129 -23.98 -13.34 -8.34
N ASN A 130 -25.20 -13.57 -8.87
CA ASN A 130 -25.72 -14.91 -9.13
C ASN A 130 -25.30 -15.37 -10.53
N SER A 131 -24.00 -15.33 -10.83
CA SER A 131 -23.46 -15.67 -12.14
C SER A 131 -22.10 -16.35 -12.01
N PRO A 132 -21.83 -17.42 -12.78
CA PRO A 132 -20.49 -18.01 -12.86
C PRO A 132 -19.50 -17.13 -13.63
N THR A 133 -19.94 -16.05 -14.28
CA THR A 133 -19.07 -15.15 -15.06
C THR A 133 -18.27 -14.21 -14.18
N THR A 134 -17.15 -13.70 -14.69
CA THR A 134 -16.36 -12.66 -14.04
C THR A 134 -17.24 -11.48 -13.63
N MET A 135 -17.06 -10.99 -12.40
CA MET A 135 -17.81 -9.89 -11.81
C MET A 135 -16.87 -8.70 -11.53
N THR A 136 -17.41 -7.49 -11.68
CA THR A 136 -16.83 -6.28 -11.07
C THR A 136 -17.65 -5.91 -9.82
N ILE A 137 -16.97 -5.42 -8.78
CA ILE A 137 -17.64 -5.02 -7.54
C ILE A 137 -18.56 -3.81 -7.77
N ALA A 138 -18.21 -2.93 -8.73
CA ALA A 138 -19.01 -1.76 -9.07
C ALA A 138 -20.38 -2.10 -9.66
N ASP A 139 -20.46 -3.17 -10.47
CA ASP A 139 -21.72 -3.62 -11.07
C ASP A 139 -22.60 -4.35 -10.04
N TYR A 140 -21.98 -4.98 -9.04
CA TYR A 140 -22.64 -5.87 -8.10
C TYR A 140 -22.32 -5.57 -6.63
N PRO A 141 -22.38 -4.31 -6.16
CA PRO A 141 -21.87 -3.95 -4.84
C PRO A 141 -22.74 -4.54 -3.74
N VAL A 142 -22.09 -5.03 -2.69
CA VAL A 142 -22.71 -5.22 -1.39
C VAL A 142 -22.84 -3.83 -0.76
N LYS A 143 -24.06 -3.46 -0.39
CA LYS A 143 -24.38 -2.18 0.24
C LYS A 143 -24.87 -2.41 1.66
N PRO A 144 -24.81 -1.39 2.54
CA PRO A 144 -25.52 -1.43 3.80
C PRO A 144 -26.99 -1.74 3.53
N TYR A 145 -27.54 -2.63 4.33
CA TYR A 145 -28.93 -3.04 4.17
C TYR A 145 -29.86 -1.83 4.28
N ALA A 146 -30.74 -1.65 3.30
CA ALA A 146 -31.90 -0.76 3.42
C ALA A 146 -33.21 -1.57 3.27
N PRO A 147 -34.24 -1.33 4.10
CA PRO A 147 -35.55 -1.99 3.96
C PRO A 147 -36.21 -1.80 2.59
N SER A 148 -35.81 -0.76 1.85
CA SER A 148 -36.25 -0.49 0.47
C SER A 148 -35.70 -1.48 -0.56
N ASP A 149 -34.61 -2.19 -0.26
CA ASP A 149 -33.89 -3.05 -1.22
C ASP A 149 -34.56 -4.42 -1.39
N LEU A 150 -35.72 -4.62 -0.77
CA LEU A 150 -36.51 -5.84 -0.87
C LEU A 150 -37.17 -5.94 -2.25
N SER A 151 -36.67 -6.83 -3.08
CA SER A 151 -37.28 -7.19 -4.36
C SER A 151 -38.19 -8.41 -4.20
N GLY A 152 -39.32 -8.42 -4.92
CA GLY A 152 -40.22 -9.57 -4.99
C GLY A 152 -39.59 -10.70 -5.79
N ILE A 153 -39.72 -11.92 -5.28
CA ILE A 153 -39.17 -13.15 -5.82
C ILE A 153 -40.34 -14.12 -6.01
N ALA A 154 -40.50 -14.60 -7.24
CA ALA A 154 -41.56 -15.55 -7.56
C ALA A 154 -41.45 -16.82 -6.69
N ALA A 155 -42.57 -17.50 -6.49
CA ALA A 155 -42.51 -18.84 -5.89
C ALA A 155 -41.85 -19.81 -6.89
N GLY A 156 -40.98 -20.68 -6.42
CA GLY A 156 -40.28 -21.63 -7.28
C GLY A 156 -38.98 -22.19 -6.73
N ASP A 157 -38.36 -23.03 -7.56
CA ASP A 157 -37.06 -23.64 -7.31
C ASP A 157 -35.96 -22.76 -7.92
N TYR A 158 -35.00 -22.36 -7.08
CA TYR A 158 -33.91 -21.48 -7.43
C TYR A 158 -32.58 -22.21 -7.37
N ARG A 159 -31.85 -22.18 -8.48
CA ARG A 159 -30.42 -22.55 -8.52
C ARG A 159 -29.59 -21.28 -8.42
N LEU A 160 -28.80 -21.19 -7.37
CA LEU A 160 -27.91 -20.04 -7.14
C LEU A 160 -26.46 -20.46 -7.37
N THR A 161 -25.74 -19.71 -8.19
CA THR A 161 -24.29 -19.73 -8.27
C THR A 161 -23.80 -18.53 -7.47
N GLN A 162 -23.08 -18.77 -6.37
CA GLN A 162 -22.52 -17.63 -5.63
C GLN A 162 -21.24 -17.20 -6.33
N ASN A 163 -21.12 -15.94 -6.67
CA ASN A 163 -19.85 -15.35 -7.01
C ASN A 163 -19.68 -14.17 -6.07
N VAL A 164 -18.67 -14.25 -5.20
CA VAL A 164 -18.36 -13.23 -4.19
C VAL A 164 -16.99 -12.67 -4.49
N ALA A 165 -16.87 -11.35 -4.55
CA ALA A 165 -15.61 -10.65 -4.64
C ALA A 165 -15.42 -9.76 -3.42
N VAL A 166 -14.23 -9.76 -2.83
CA VAL A 166 -13.85 -8.78 -1.80
C VAL A 166 -12.59 -8.09 -2.24
N GLU A 167 -12.54 -6.79 -2.01
CA GLU A 167 -11.43 -5.93 -2.36
C GLU A 167 -11.09 -4.97 -1.22
N ILE A 168 -9.81 -4.88 -0.88
CA ILE A 168 -9.26 -3.81 -0.05
C ILE A 168 -8.34 -2.99 -0.95
N ALA A 169 -8.58 -1.67 -0.99
CA ALA A 169 -7.84 -0.76 -1.85
C ALA A 169 -7.44 0.51 -1.11
N ALA A 170 -6.26 1.03 -1.46
CA ALA A 170 -5.80 2.35 -1.07
C ALA A 170 -6.08 3.36 -2.19
N PHE A 171 -6.57 4.53 -1.83
CA PHE A 171 -7.01 5.62 -2.73
C PHE A 171 -6.09 6.84 -2.68
N GLY A 172 -4.92 6.67 -2.07
CA GLY A 172 -3.97 7.71 -1.78
C GLY A 172 -2.92 7.19 -0.79
N PRO A 173 -1.95 8.04 -0.40
CA PRO A 173 -0.89 7.63 0.51
C PRO A 173 -1.46 7.21 1.87
N LEU A 174 -0.93 6.11 2.40
CA LEU A 174 -1.21 5.62 3.74
C LEU A 174 -0.07 6.05 4.69
N LYS A 175 -0.38 6.21 5.98
CA LYS A 175 0.67 6.49 6.95
C LYS A 175 1.46 5.19 7.21
N PRO A 176 2.79 5.27 7.33
CA PRO A 176 3.58 4.10 7.71
C PRO A 176 3.17 3.59 9.08
N GLY A 177 3.23 2.28 9.26
CA GLY A 177 2.92 1.61 10.51
C GLY A 177 2.09 0.36 10.34
N ARG A 178 1.70 -0.19 11.49
CA ARG A 178 0.86 -1.37 11.58
C ARG A 178 -0.57 -0.95 11.90
N TYR A 179 -1.50 -1.31 11.03
CA TYR A 179 -2.94 -1.14 11.23
C TYR A 179 -3.55 -2.47 11.64
N LEU A 180 -4.33 -2.46 12.72
CA LEU A 180 -5.21 -3.58 13.07
C LEU A 180 -6.63 -3.22 12.66
N VAL A 181 -7.08 -3.74 11.52
CA VAL A 181 -8.32 -3.32 10.89
C VAL A 181 -9.52 -4.09 11.42
N ASP A 182 -10.53 -3.36 11.88
CA ASP A 182 -11.83 -3.93 12.24
C ASP A 182 -12.68 -4.19 10.99
N LEU A 183 -12.93 -5.47 10.73
CA LEU A 183 -13.79 -5.90 9.63
C LEU A 183 -15.15 -6.44 10.11
N SER A 184 -15.42 -6.44 11.41
CA SER A 184 -16.67 -6.98 11.97
C SER A 184 -17.91 -6.25 11.47
N ARG A 185 -17.77 -4.96 11.16
CA ARG A 185 -18.82 -4.10 10.60
C ARG A 185 -19.20 -4.45 9.16
N PHE A 186 -18.36 -5.23 8.48
CA PHE A 186 -18.56 -5.66 7.10
C PHE A 186 -19.21 -7.05 6.99
N ASN A 187 -19.63 -7.64 8.11
CA ASN A 187 -20.41 -8.87 8.05
C ASN A 187 -21.71 -8.62 7.25
N ALA A 188 -21.89 -9.39 6.19
CA ALA A 188 -23.04 -9.30 5.30
C ALA A 188 -23.81 -10.61 5.25
N ASP A 189 -25.13 -10.50 5.14
CA ASP A 189 -26.05 -11.62 5.07
C ASP A 189 -26.94 -11.48 3.83
N TRP A 190 -27.27 -12.62 3.23
CA TRP A 190 -28.31 -12.73 2.22
C TRP A 190 -29.42 -13.56 2.80
N PHE A 191 -30.63 -13.03 2.74
CA PHE A 191 -31.80 -13.69 3.31
C PHE A 191 -33.00 -13.57 2.37
N TYR A 192 -33.90 -14.52 2.55
CA TYR A 192 -35.25 -14.48 2.00
C TYR A 192 -36.26 -14.30 3.14
N GLY A 193 -37.29 -13.49 2.94
CA GLY A 193 -38.34 -13.25 3.92
C GLY A 193 -39.45 -12.31 3.45
N ASP A 194 -40.28 -11.86 4.38
CA ASP A 194 -41.45 -11.03 4.11
C ASP A 194 -41.16 -9.53 4.18
N LYS A 195 -41.69 -8.78 3.21
CA LYS A 195 -41.58 -7.32 3.20
C LYS A 195 -42.22 -6.72 4.46
N GLY A 196 -41.39 -6.11 5.30
CA GLY A 196 -41.83 -5.45 6.54
C GLY A 196 -41.86 -6.33 7.80
N LYS A 197 -41.50 -7.62 7.73
CA LYS A 197 -41.42 -8.53 8.90
C LYS A 197 -40.01 -9.12 9.08
N PHE A 198 -39.00 -8.28 8.85
CA PHE A 198 -37.59 -8.65 8.78
C PHE A 198 -37.06 -9.35 10.05
N ALA A 199 -37.55 -9.00 11.23
CA ALA A 199 -37.04 -9.56 12.49
C ALA A 199 -37.58 -10.96 12.84
N ALA A 200 -38.63 -11.45 12.17
CA ALA A 200 -39.35 -12.67 12.59
C ALA A 200 -39.38 -13.79 11.54
N HIS A 201 -39.15 -13.50 10.26
CA HIS A 201 -39.37 -14.46 9.16
C HIS A 201 -38.29 -14.38 8.07
N THR A 202 -37.02 -14.36 8.46
CA THR A 202 -35.91 -14.37 7.50
C THR A 202 -35.02 -15.58 7.71
N VAL A 203 -34.76 -16.31 6.63
CA VAL A 203 -33.76 -17.38 6.61
C VAL A 203 -32.55 -16.87 5.84
N PRO A 204 -31.43 -16.55 6.51
CA PRO A 204 -30.19 -16.25 5.83
C PRO A 204 -29.61 -17.53 5.22
N PHE A 205 -29.08 -17.42 4.00
CA PHE A 205 -28.57 -18.57 3.23
C PHE A 205 -27.13 -18.37 2.72
N ILE A 206 -26.61 -17.13 2.76
CA ILE A 206 -25.19 -16.83 2.54
C ILE A 206 -24.72 -15.93 3.66
N TYR A 207 -23.56 -16.28 4.19
CA TYR A 207 -22.88 -15.52 5.21
C TYR A 207 -21.52 -15.07 4.68
N LEU A 208 -21.31 -13.77 4.65
CA LEU A 208 -20.01 -13.16 4.46
C LEU A 208 -19.48 -12.76 5.83
N ARG A 209 -18.39 -13.41 6.25
CA ARG A 209 -17.77 -13.18 7.56
C ARG A 209 -16.32 -12.80 7.40
N PHE A 210 -15.92 -11.80 8.19
CA PHE A 210 -14.57 -11.27 8.20
C PHE A 210 -13.92 -11.44 9.56
N ASN A 211 -12.67 -11.88 9.56
CA ASN A 211 -11.79 -11.77 10.71
C ASN A 211 -11.03 -10.43 10.65
N PRO A 212 -10.62 -9.87 11.80
CA PRO A 212 -9.73 -8.72 11.82
C PRO A 212 -8.47 -8.98 10.99
N LEU A 213 -7.99 -7.94 10.31
CA LEU A 213 -6.81 -8.00 9.45
C LEU A 213 -5.69 -7.13 10.01
N THR A 214 -4.45 -7.61 9.99
CA THR A 214 -3.28 -6.76 10.21
C THR A 214 -2.73 -6.31 8.85
N ILE A 215 -2.55 -5.00 8.67
CA ILE A 215 -1.91 -4.43 7.48
C ILE A 215 -0.63 -3.73 7.94
N ASN A 216 0.51 -4.08 7.34
CA ASN A 216 1.76 -3.36 7.55
C ASN A 216 2.03 -2.48 6.33
N VAL A 217 2.12 -1.17 6.58
CA VAL A 217 2.55 -0.17 5.60
C VAL A 217 3.97 0.22 5.96
N SER A 218 4.92 -0.17 5.11
CA SER A 218 6.32 0.24 5.21
C SER A 218 6.59 1.43 4.29
N VAL A 219 7.38 2.38 4.78
CA VAL A 219 8.08 3.36 3.95
C VAL A 219 9.25 2.68 3.25
N THR A 220 9.48 3.05 1.99
CA THR A 220 10.54 2.43 1.18
C THR A 220 11.67 3.42 0.88
N GLY A 221 11.39 4.73 0.92
CA GLY A 221 12.41 5.78 0.74
C GLY A 221 12.02 6.82 -0.30
N CYS A 222 12.95 7.14 -1.19
CA CYS A 222 12.73 7.95 -2.38
C CYS A 222 13.31 7.25 -3.61
N ASP A 223 12.85 7.63 -4.81
CA ASP A 223 13.53 7.29 -6.06
C ASP A 223 14.62 8.32 -6.32
N LEU A 224 15.85 7.85 -6.55
CA LEU A 224 16.96 8.72 -6.96
C LEU A 224 16.88 8.96 -8.47
N ILE A 225 16.74 10.23 -8.88
CA ILE A 225 16.65 10.62 -10.29
C ILE A 225 18.07 10.74 -10.89
N THR A 226 19.01 11.25 -10.10
CA THR A 226 20.34 11.65 -10.56
C THR A 226 21.38 10.54 -10.32
N GLU A 227 21.25 9.40 -11.00
CA GLU A 227 22.16 8.26 -10.80
C GLU A 227 23.58 8.51 -11.35
N ASN A 228 23.68 9.08 -12.55
CA ASN A 228 24.96 9.34 -13.23
C ASN A 228 25.07 10.81 -13.64
N GLN A 229 25.88 11.58 -12.91
CA GLN A 229 26.06 13.01 -13.15
C GLN A 229 27.40 13.30 -13.82
N GLN A 230 27.38 14.09 -14.90
CA GLN A 230 28.57 14.68 -15.49
C GLN A 230 28.53 16.18 -15.24
N VAL A 231 29.42 16.66 -14.38
CA VAL A 231 29.52 18.08 -14.06
C VAL A 231 30.66 18.67 -14.86
N LYS A 232 30.34 19.64 -15.73
CA LYS A 232 31.37 20.42 -16.42
C LYS A 232 31.97 21.41 -15.43
N LEU A 233 33.29 21.37 -15.29
CA LEU A 233 34.02 22.32 -14.46
C LEU A 233 34.44 23.53 -15.27
N ASP A 234 34.42 24.69 -14.61
CA ASP A 234 34.94 25.92 -15.19
C ASP A 234 36.47 25.89 -15.31
N THR A 235 36.96 26.59 -16.33
CA THR A 235 38.40 26.77 -16.57
C THR A 235 38.92 27.93 -15.72
N LEU A 236 39.95 27.67 -14.92
CA LEU A 236 40.67 28.71 -14.17
C LEU A 236 42.09 28.88 -14.69
N SER A 237 42.67 30.07 -14.46
CA SER A 237 44.08 30.32 -14.67
C SER A 237 44.89 29.78 -13.49
N THR A 238 46.12 29.33 -13.74
CA THR A 238 47.03 28.92 -12.66
C THR A 238 47.36 30.09 -11.71
N SER A 239 47.23 31.33 -12.17
CA SER A 239 47.35 32.55 -11.36
C SER A 239 46.25 32.71 -10.31
N ASP A 240 45.13 32.02 -10.46
CA ASP A 240 43.98 32.13 -9.54
C ASP A 240 44.24 31.37 -8.23
N PHE A 241 45.30 30.55 -8.19
CA PHE A 241 45.73 29.76 -7.05
C PHE A 241 46.83 30.47 -6.24
N THR A 242 46.51 31.66 -5.72
CA THR A 242 47.42 32.45 -4.86
C THR A 242 47.53 31.92 -3.43
N GLY A 243 46.61 31.03 -3.02
CA GLY A 243 46.62 30.32 -1.74
C GLY A 243 46.36 28.82 -1.91
N ASN A 244 46.01 28.13 -0.82
CA ASN A 244 45.75 26.68 -0.84
C ASN A 244 44.43 26.30 -1.53
N TYR A 245 43.54 27.26 -1.78
CA TYR A 245 42.20 27.01 -2.33
C TYR A 245 41.91 27.96 -3.49
N SER A 246 41.10 27.49 -4.44
CA SER A 246 40.34 28.39 -5.31
C SER A 246 39.28 29.11 -4.46
N THR A 247 39.15 30.43 -4.65
CA THR A 247 38.03 31.21 -4.06
C THR A 247 36.76 31.13 -4.89
N SER A 248 36.84 30.57 -6.11
CA SER A 248 35.73 30.48 -7.06
C SER A 248 35.05 29.09 -7.00
N ASN A 249 33.72 29.09 -6.99
CA ASN A 249 32.89 27.93 -7.35
C ASN A 249 33.14 27.62 -8.84
N VAL A 250 33.43 26.36 -9.16
CA VAL A 250 33.79 25.91 -10.52
C VAL A 250 32.77 24.94 -11.10
N GLY A 251 31.65 24.71 -10.42
CA GLY A 251 30.61 23.79 -10.86
C GLY A 251 29.58 23.51 -9.77
N HIS A 252 28.37 23.12 -10.20
CA HIS A 252 27.28 22.76 -9.30
C HIS A 252 26.57 21.50 -9.80
N PHE A 253 26.02 20.74 -8.87
CA PHE A 253 25.14 19.62 -9.16
C PHE A 253 24.21 19.37 -7.98
N SER A 254 23.17 18.57 -8.18
CA SER A 254 22.26 18.13 -7.12
C SER A 254 22.09 16.61 -7.17
N LEU A 255 21.79 16.05 -6.00
CA LEU A 255 21.13 14.74 -5.93
C LEU A 255 19.63 14.99 -5.85
N ASP A 256 18.90 14.67 -6.90
CA ASP A 256 17.45 14.90 -6.99
C ASP A 256 16.68 13.61 -6.81
N PHE A 257 15.56 13.71 -6.09
CA PHE A 257 14.73 12.61 -5.68
C PHE A 257 13.27 12.86 -6.04
N SER A 258 12.58 11.81 -6.47
CA SER A 258 11.13 11.79 -6.71
C SER A 258 10.45 10.72 -5.88
N HIS A 259 9.11 10.82 -5.82
CA HIS A 259 8.25 9.89 -5.10
C HIS A 259 8.72 9.63 -3.65
N CYS A 260 9.26 10.67 -3.02
CA CYS A 260 9.66 10.58 -1.62
C CYS A 260 8.43 10.38 -0.74
N ASP A 261 8.48 9.38 0.13
CA ASP A 261 7.59 9.30 1.27
C ASP A 261 7.76 10.54 2.16
N ARG A 262 6.72 10.95 2.89
CA ARG A 262 6.79 12.08 3.84
C ARG A 262 7.57 11.72 5.09
N ASN A 263 8.29 12.70 5.66
CA ASN A 263 9.05 12.60 6.91
C ASN A 263 10.19 11.57 6.89
N ILE A 264 10.75 11.28 5.72
CA ILE A 264 11.97 10.49 5.58
C ILE A 264 13.19 11.41 5.62
N GLY A 265 14.24 10.99 6.31
CA GLY A 265 15.56 11.60 6.24
C GLY A 265 16.36 11.01 5.08
N ILE A 266 16.90 11.88 4.22
CA ILE A 266 17.84 11.51 3.15
C ILE A 266 19.24 11.82 3.63
N TYR A 267 20.05 10.77 3.74
CA TYR A 267 21.45 10.84 4.11
C TYR A 267 22.31 10.40 2.94
N TYR A 268 23.51 10.95 2.82
CA TYR A 268 24.43 10.61 1.74
C TYR A 268 25.84 10.36 2.27
N ARG A 269 26.59 9.54 1.54
CA ARG A 269 28.02 9.35 1.73
C ARG A 269 28.69 9.32 0.37
N PHE A 270 29.76 10.08 0.20
CA PHE A 270 30.62 9.93 -0.97
C PHE A 270 31.70 8.90 -0.70
N THR A 271 31.84 7.95 -1.61
CA THR A 271 32.84 6.88 -1.56
C THR A 271 33.77 6.96 -2.75
N LYS A 272 35.00 6.47 -2.55
CA LYS A 272 36.10 6.49 -3.53
C LYS A 272 36.65 7.88 -3.93
N ALA A 273 37.96 7.84 -4.19
CA ALA A 273 38.87 8.87 -4.66
C ALA A 273 39.34 9.89 -3.60
N ARG A 274 40.04 9.37 -2.58
CA ARG A 274 41.00 10.14 -1.78
C ARG A 274 42.23 10.49 -2.63
N SER A 275 42.68 11.73 -2.56
CA SER A 275 43.99 12.11 -3.11
C SER A 275 45.12 11.63 -2.20
N SER A 276 46.05 10.84 -2.76
CA SER A 276 47.36 10.54 -2.13
C SER A 276 48.36 11.69 -2.28
N ASP A 277 48.03 12.69 -3.10
CA ASP A 277 48.97 13.68 -3.61
C ASP A 277 48.90 14.99 -2.80
N VAL A 278 48.38 14.91 -1.57
CA VAL A 278 48.39 16.03 -0.62
C VAL A 278 49.73 16.01 0.13
N GLU A 279 50.64 16.89 -0.27
CA GLU A 279 51.98 17.01 0.34
C GLU A 279 51.88 17.66 1.72
N ASN A 280 52.38 16.96 2.76
CA ASN A 280 52.22 17.34 4.16
C ASN A 280 50.74 17.62 4.46
N ASP A 281 50.06 16.67 5.09
CA ASP A 281 48.62 16.76 5.39
C ASP A 281 48.35 17.19 6.85
N PRO A 282 48.79 18.37 7.34
CA PRO A 282 48.60 18.78 8.73
C PRO A 282 47.13 19.10 9.05
N ALA A 283 46.25 19.13 8.04
CA ALA A 283 44.84 19.50 8.17
C ALA A 283 43.87 18.37 7.80
N GLY A 284 44.35 17.15 7.50
CA GLY A 284 43.49 16.02 7.09
C GLY A 284 42.77 16.24 5.76
N LEU A 285 43.28 17.16 4.93
CA LEU A 285 42.72 17.56 3.65
C LEU A 285 42.62 16.38 2.68
N ALA A 286 43.55 15.42 2.72
CA ALA A 286 43.54 14.26 1.83
C ALA A 286 42.20 13.50 1.84
N SER A 287 41.52 13.48 2.99
CA SER A 287 40.22 12.83 3.15
C SER A 287 39.04 13.58 2.50
N SER A 288 39.24 14.83 2.11
CA SER A 288 38.20 15.73 1.56
C SER A 288 38.45 16.15 0.12
N VAL A 289 39.49 15.60 -0.52
CA VAL A 289 39.94 16.00 -1.86
C VAL A 289 39.88 14.85 -2.83
N LEU A 290 39.14 15.06 -3.91
CA LEU A 290 39.13 14.24 -5.10
C LEU A 290 40.42 14.44 -5.88
N LYS A 291 41.12 13.34 -6.11
CA LYS A 291 42.32 13.32 -6.94
C LYS A 291 41.95 13.63 -8.40
N ASN A 292 42.74 14.49 -9.04
CA ASN A 292 42.71 14.61 -10.49
C ASN A 292 43.19 13.30 -11.15
N GLN A 293 42.77 13.04 -12.38
CA GLN A 293 43.28 11.94 -13.17
C GLN A 293 44.78 12.15 -13.48
N ASP A 294 45.56 11.07 -13.42
CA ASP A 294 47.00 11.10 -13.70
C ASP A 294 47.30 11.10 -15.22
N GLY A 295 48.41 11.76 -15.60
CA GLY A 295 48.96 11.76 -16.97
C GLY A 295 49.44 13.14 -17.43
N ASP A 296 50.27 13.19 -18.47
CA ASP A 296 50.94 14.43 -18.91
C ASP A 296 49.99 15.52 -19.41
N GLN A 297 48.80 15.15 -19.89
CA GLN A 297 47.76 16.10 -20.32
C GLN A 297 46.90 16.66 -19.17
N PHE A 298 47.05 16.14 -17.95
CA PHE A 298 46.25 16.55 -16.79
C PHE A 298 47.02 17.53 -15.90
N ALA A 299 46.28 18.45 -15.28
CA ALA A 299 46.84 19.43 -14.36
C ALA A 299 47.46 18.77 -13.13
N LYS A 300 48.57 19.34 -12.63
CA LYS A 300 49.26 18.85 -11.42
C LYS A 300 49.14 19.83 -10.27
N GLY A 301 49.22 19.30 -9.05
CA GLY A 301 49.14 20.09 -7.81
C GLY A 301 47.73 20.58 -7.48
N LEU A 302 46.69 20.01 -8.10
CA LEU A 302 45.28 20.35 -7.89
C LEU A 302 44.42 19.11 -7.63
N GLY A 303 43.38 19.29 -6.84
CA GLY A 303 42.27 18.37 -6.67
C GLY A 303 40.94 19.12 -6.63
N ILE A 304 39.85 18.38 -6.41
CA ILE A 304 38.49 18.94 -6.35
C ILE A 304 37.90 18.66 -4.97
N GLN A 305 37.14 19.61 -4.41
CA GLN A 305 36.30 19.38 -3.24
C GLN A 305 34.83 19.51 -3.61
N ILE A 306 34.01 18.68 -2.97
CA ILE A 306 32.55 18.75 -3.02
C ILE A 306 32.09 19.43 -1.73
N LEU A 307 31.28 20.49 -1.86
CA LEU A 307 30.71 21.24 -0.75
C LEU A 307 29.20 21.17 -0.82
N PRO A 308 28.49 20.90 0.28
CA PRO A 308 27.06 21.17 0.35
C PRO A 308 26.83 22.68 0.14
N LYS A 309 25.81 23.06 -0.64
CA LYS A 309 25.59 24.46 -1.08
C LYS A 309 25.61 25.50 0.05
N ASP A 310 25.11 25.14 1.23
CA ASP A 310 25.01 26.04 2.38
C ASP A 310 26.12 25.79 3.44
N SER A 311 27.20 25.11 3.08
CA SER A 311 28.31 24.75 3.97
C SER A 311 29.67 25.04 3.35
N ASN A 312 30.53 25.71 4.11
CA ASN A 312 31.96 25.85 3.76
C ASN A 312 32.80 24.62 4.14
N THR A 313 32.19 23.61 4.78
CA THR A 313 32.84 22.37 5.16
C THR A 313 32.74 21.37 4.00
N PRO A 314 33.86 20.93 3.42
CA PRO A 314 33.84 19.96 2.33
C PRO A 314 33.39 18.58 2.83
N VAL A 315 32.84 17.79 1.92
CA VAL A 315 32.52 16.38 2.15
C VAL A 315 33.80 15.60 2.47
N ILE A 316 33.71 14.70 3.45
CA ILE A 316 34.76 13.74 3.76
C ILE A 316 34.47 12.42 3.05
N PHE A 317 35.40 11.98 2.20
CA PHE A 317 35.32 10.74 1.44
C PHE A 317 35.57 9.52 2.31
N ASP A 318 34.70 8.51 2.11
CA ASP A 318 34.63 7.30 2.94
C ASP A 318 34.47 7.62 4.44
N GLY A 319 33.84 8.77 4.74
CA GLY A 319 33.51 9.22 6.09
C GLY A 319 32.15 8.73 6.58
N ALA A 320 31.66 9.34 7.66
CA ALA A 320 30.31 9.12 8.15
C ALA A 320 29.25 9.69 7.18
N GLU A 321 28.04 9.17 7.26
CA GLU A 321 26.89 9.69 6.54
C GLU A 321 26.61 11.15 6.92
N SER A 322 26.31 11.98 5.93
CA SER A 322 25.92 13.38 6.08
C SER A 322 24.42 13.53 5.84
N VAL A 323 23.80 14.45 6.57
CA VAL A 323 22.38 14.79 6.38
C VAL A 323 22.25 15.63 5.12
N GLY A 324 21.50 15.14 4.13
CA GLY A 324 21.11 15.93 2.96
C GLY A 324 19.78 16.64 3.20
N VAL A 325 18.73 15.85 3.45
CA VAL A 325 17.39 16.34 3.80
C VAL A 325 16.98 15.70 5.12
N ALA A 326 16.73 16.51 6.16
CA ALA A 326 16.38 15.97 7.47
C ALA A 326 14.98 15.33 7.49
N ARG A 327 14.02 15.93 6.76
CA ARG A 327 12.66 15.42 6.58
C ARG A 327 12.10 15.88 5.25
N THR A 328 11.70 14.93 4.41
CA THR A 328 11.00 15.17 3.15
C THR A 328 9.56 15.66 3.38
N THR A 329 9.07 16.55 2.54
CA THR A 329 7.67 17.04 2.55
C THR A 329 6.70 16.15 1.76
N GLY A 330 7.25 15.14 1.10
CA GLY A 330 6.58 14.27 0.13
C GLY A 330 6.86 14.70 -1.30
N ASP A 331 6.90 13.72 -2.21
CA ASP A 331 7.09 13.89 -3.65
C ASP A 331 8.53 14.20 -4.08
N LEU A 332 8.96 15.47 -4.04
CA LEU A 332 10.28 15.89 -4.51
C LEU A 332 11.23 16.27 -3.37
N ALA A 333 12.52 15.93 -3.53
CA ALA A 333 13.59 16.40 -2.66
C ALA A 333 14.87 16.62 -3.47
N SER A 334 15.74 17.51 -3.00
CA SER A 334 17.02 17.82 -3.66
C SER A 334 18.10 18.12 -2.64
N VAL A 335 19.31 17.61 -2.87
CA VAL A 335 20.51 17.89 -2.08
C VAL A 335 21.53 18.58 -2.99
N PRO A 336 21.68 19.92 -2.91
CA PRO A 336 22.55 20.67 -3.80
C PRO A 336 24.00 20.72 -3.31
N PHE A 337 24.93 20.65 -4.27
CA PHE A 337 26.37 20.67 -4.07
C PHE A 337 27.06 21.69 -4.98
N GLU A 338 28.18 22.18 -4.50
CA GLU A 338 29.12 23.06 -5.21
C GLU A 338 30.50 22.41 -5.27
N LEU A 339 31.26 22.75 -6.31
CA LEU A 339 32.60 22.24 -6.55
C LEU A 339 33.60 23.38 -6.49
N ARG A 340 34.77 23.11 -5.91
CA ARG A 340 35.93 24.03 -5.96
C ARG A 340 37.22 23.27 -6.20
N TYR A 341 38.16 23.91 -6.88
CA TYR A 341 39.53 23.41 -6.94
C TYR A 341 40.29 23.70 -5.65
N VAL A 342 41.19 22.80 -5.27
CA VAL A 342 42.08 22.93 -4.11
C VAL A 342 43.50 22.59 -4.53
N LYS A 343 44.46 23.35 -4.03
CA LYS A 343 45.88 23.08 -4.23
C LYS A 343 46.31 21.96 -3.30
N THR A 344 46.88 20.89 -3.84
CA THR A 344 47.26 19.69 -3.06
C THR A 344 48.74 19.68 -2.67
N GLY A 345 49.58 20.47 -3.33
CA GLY A 345 51.02 20.52 -3.07
C GLY A 345 51.78 21.14 -4.23
N GLY A 346 53.07 21.43 -4.03
CA GLY A 346 53.95 21.93 -5.08
C GLY A 346 53.49 23.17 -5.87
N LYS A 347 53.90 23.23 -7.14
CA LYS A 347 53.50 24.25 -8.12
C LYS A 347 52.31 23.72 -8.91
N VAL A 348 51.29 24.55 -9.10
CA VAL A 348 50.15 24.23 -9.98
C VAL A 348 50.62 24.28 -11.43
N GLU A 349 50.44 23.18 -12.16
CA GLU A 349 50.70 23.08 -13.60
C GLU A 349 49.39 22.99 -14.36
N GLY A 350 49.29 23.71 -15.48
CA GLY A 350 48.09 23.71 -16.31
C GLY A 350 47.87 22.37 -17.02
N GLY A 351 46.61 22.03 -17.26
CA GLY A 351 46.20 20.80 -17.94
C GLY A 351 44.71 20.55 -17.75
N MET A 352 44.22 19.41 -18.23
CA MET A 352 42.84 19.00 -18.00
C MET A 352 42.61 18.60 -16.54
N VAL A 353 41.40 18.85 -16.03
CA VAL A 353 40.97 18.29 -14.74
C VAL A 353 39.80 17.35 -14.98
N LYS A 354 39.94 16.13 -14.47
CA LYS A 354 38.91 15.08 -14.53
C LYS A 354 38.99 14.24 -13.26
N ALA A 355 37.87 14.09 -12.58
CA ALA A 355 37.76 13.26 -11.39
C ALA A 355 36.42 12.51 -11.39
N THR A 356 36.38 11.41 -10.64
CA THR A 356 35.18 10.60 -10.45
C THR A 356 35.03 10.28 -8.98
N ALA A 357 33.82 10.50 -8.45
CA ALA A 357 33.40 10.07 -7.12
C ALA A 357 32.21 9.12 -7.26
N ALA A 358 32.05 8.21 -6.30
CA ALA A 358 30.79 7.48 -6.12
C ALA A 358 30.06 8.07 -4.92
N PHE A 359 28.76 7.83 -4.84
CA PHE A 359 27.97 8.18 -3.68
C PHE A 359 26.96 7.08 -3.37
N GLU A 360 26.58 7.01 -2.10
CA GLU A 360 25.56 6.13 -1.57
C GLU A 360 24.51 6.99 -0.86
N VAL A 361 23.24 6.61 -1.00
CA VAL A 361 22.11 7.27 -0.36
C VAL A 361 21.46 6.31 0.64
N TYR A 362 21.07 6.86 1.79
CA TYR A 362 20.40 6.14 2.87
C TYR A 362 19.11 6.85 3.25
N TYR A 363 18.06 6.06 3.48
CA TYR A 363 16.75 6.54 3.92
C TYR A 363 16.51 6.14 5.38
N ARG A 364 16.07 7.07 6.23
CA ARG A 364 15.88 6.85 7.67
C ARG A 364 14.62 7.51 8.21
#